data_AF-A0A376LA38-F1
#
_entry.id   AF-A0A376LA38-F1
#
_cell.length_a   1.000
_cell.length_b   1.000
_cell.length_c   1.000
_cell.angle_alpha   90.00
_cell.angle_beta   90.00
_cell.angle_gamma   90.00
#
_symmetry.space_group_name_H-M   'P 1'
#
loop_
_entity.id
_entity.type
_entity.pdbx_description
1 polymer ?
#
loop_
_entity_poly.entity_id
_entity_poly.type
_entity_poly.pdbx_seq_one_letter_code
_entity_poly.pdbx_strand_id
1 'polypeptide(L)'
;MANRMILNETAWFGRGAVGALTDEVKRRGYQKALIVTDKTLVQCGVVAKVTDKMDAAGLAWAIYDGVVPNPTITVVKEGLDVFQNSGADYLIAIGGGSPQDTCKAIGIISNNRSLPMCVAWKGFPRPINPVYRFWQSPPQQVLRQK
;
A
#
# COMPACT_ATOMS: atom_id res chain seq x y z
N MET A 1 -21.50 25.27 -0.03
CA MET A 1 -20.91 23.98 -0.44
C MET A 1 -20.00 23.48 0.67
N ALA A 2 -20.02 22.19 0.98
CA ALA A 2 -19.15 21.60 1.99
C ALA A 2 -17.84 21.11 1.37
N ASN A 3 -16.71 21.38 2.03
CA ASN A 3 -15.40 20.84 1.65
C ASN A 3 -15.15 19.55 2.43
N ARG A 4 -14.69 18.49 1.75
CA ARG A 4 -14.37 17.19 2.38
C ARG A 4 -12.86 16.99 2.46
N MET A 5 -12.37 16.67 3.66
CA MET A 5 -10.97 16.33 3.94
C MET A 5 -10.87 14.84 4.30
N ILE A 6 -9.89 14.15 3.74
CA ILE A 6 -9.57 12.74 4.07
C ILE A 6 -8.12 12.71 4.53
N LEU A 7 -7.91 12.19 5.73
CA LEU A 7 -6.61 12.10 6.38
C LEU A 7 -6.47 10.73 7.05
N ASN A 8 -5.24 10.41 7.46
CA ASN A 8 -5.00 9.26 8.32
C ASN A 8 -5.66 9.48 9.69
N GLU A 9 -6.39 8.49 10.18
CA GLU A 9 -6.99 8.51 11.52
C GLU A 9 -5.91 8.48 12.62
N THR A 10 -4.82 7.75 12.37
CA THR A 10 -3.67 7.64 13.29
C THR A 10 -2.39 7.84 12.49
N ALA A 11 -1.50 8.71 12.97
CA ALA A 11 -0.19 8.96 12.39
C ALA A 11 0.84 9.22 13.49
N TRP A 12 2.04 8.65 13.32
CA TRP A 12 3.16 8.82 14.24
C TRP A 12 4.27 9.60 13.54
N PHE A 13 4.83 10.61 14.21
CA PHE A 13 5.86 11.49 13.65
C PHE A 13 7.12 11.52 14.52
N GLY A 14 8.28 11.77 13.90
CA GLY A 14 9.57 11.90 14.59
C GLY A 14 10.50 10.69 14.43
N ARG A 15 11.76 10.86 14.85
CA ARG A 15 12.74 9.75 14.87
C ARG A 15 12.28 8.70 15.86
N GLY A 16 12.33 7.43 15.44
CA GLY A 16 11.88 6.31 16.27
C GLY A 16 10.38 6.00 16.17
N ALA A 17 9.59 6.78 15.40
CA ALA A 17 8.15 6.55 15.23
C ALA A 17 7.78 5.12 14.79
N VAL A 18 8.65 4.46 14.02
CA VAL A 18 8.48 3.05 13.62
C VAL A 18 8.42 2.07 14.79
N GLY A 19 8.87 2.47 15.99
CA GLY A 19 8.73 1.68 17.21
C GLY A 19 7.28 1.49 17.66
N ALA A 20 6.37 2.41 17.32
CA ALA A 20 4.95 2.28 17.66
C ALA A 20 4.21 1.23 16.81
N LEU A 21 4.83 0.73 15.72
CA LEU A 21 4.19 -0.18 14.77
C LEU A 21 3.73 -1.48 15.43
N THR A 22 4.54 -2.08 16.30
CA THR A 22 4.21 -3.36 16.95
C THR A 22 3.00 -3.23 17.87
N ASP A 23 2.88 -2.10 18.56
CA ASP A 23 1.77 -1.83 19.48
C ASP A 23 0.48 -1.54 18.71
N GLU A 24 0.57 -0.81 17.58
CA GLU A 24 -0.57 -0.62 16.68
C GLU A 24 -1.10 -1.92 16.10
N VAL A 25 -0.21 -2.83 15.69
CA VAL A 25 -0.60 -4.15 15.17
C VAL A 25 -1.31 -4.95 16.26
N LYS A 26 -0.75 -5.01 17.48
CA LYS A 26 -1.37 -5.71 18.61
C LYS A 26 -2.73 -5.12 18.99
N ARG A 27 -2.84 -3.79 19.05
CA ARG A 27 -4.09 -3.07 19.36
C ARG A 27 -5.19 -3.37 18.36
N ARG A 28 -4.84 -3.55 17.08
CA ARG A 28 -5.79 -3.84 15.99
C ARG A 28 -6.09 -5.33 15.82
N GLY A 29 -5.34 -6.21 16.49
CA GLY A 29 -5.58 -7.66 16.50
C GLY A 29 -5.18 -8.39 15.22
N TYR A 30 -4.30 -7.82 14.39
CA TYR A 30 -3.86 -8.47 13.17
C TYR A 30 -2.88 -9.62 13.44
N GLN A 31 -2.87 -10.61 12.55
CA GLN A 31 -2.15 -11.86 12.74
C GLN A 31 -0.86 -11.93 11.93
N LYS A 32 -0.89 -11.56 10.64
CA LYS A 32 0.26 -11.68 9.74
C LYS A 32 0.31 -10.58 8.70
N ALA A 33 1.45 -9.88 8.61
CA ALA A 33 1.67 -8.84 7.61
C ALA A 33 2.13 -9.43 6.27
N LEU A 34 1.75 -8.77 5.18
CA LEU A 34 2.59 -8.72 3.98
C LEU A 34 3.28 -7.36 3.89
N ILE A 35 4.60 -7.36 3.91
CA ILE A 35 5.44 -6.19 3.68
C ILE A 35 5.64 -6.01 2.18
N VAL A 36 5.22 -4.86 1.66
CA VAL A 36 5.38 -4.46 0.25
C VAL A 36 6.49 -3.42 0.16
N THR A 37 7.56 -3.76 -0.55
CA THR A 37 8.80 -2.96 -0.63
C THR A 37 9.50 -3.17 -1.98
N ASP A 38 10.60 -2.48 -2.21
CA ASP A 38 11.55 -2.76 -3.29
C ASP A 38 12.82 -3.48 -2.78
N LYS A 39 13.56 -4.09 -3.71
CA LYS A 39 14.82 -4.80 -3.43
C LYS A 39 15.90 -3.89 -2.84
N THR A 40 15.94 -2.62 -3.23
CA THR A 40 16.97 -1.69 -2.77
C THR A 40 16.83 -1.44 -1.26
N LEU A 41 15.61 -1.25 -0.77
CA LEU A 41 15.35 -1.05 0.66
C LEU A 41 15.62 -2.30 1.51
N VAL A 42 15.43 -3.49 0.94
CA VAL A 42 15.85 -4.75 1.56
C VAL A 42 17.37 -4.79 1.68
N GLN A 43 18.09 -4.53 0.59
CA GLN A 43 19.56 -4.53 0.55
C GLN A 43 20.18 -3.47 1.47
N CYS A 44 19.55 -2.29 1.59
CA CYS A 44 19.99 -1.23 2.49
C CYS A 44 19.66 -1.49 3.98
N GLY A 45 19.03 -2.62 4.31
CA GLY A 45 18.65 -2.96 5.69
C GLY A 45 17.58 -2.05 6.28
N VAL A 46 16.83 -1.33 5.44
CA VAL A 46 15.72 -0.47 5.91
C VAL A 46 14.55 -1.34 6.35
N VAL A 47 14.25 -2.39 5.60
CA VAL A 47 13.20 -3.36 5.91
C VAL A 47 13.52 -4.11 7.21
N ALA A 48 14.81 -4.46 7.42
CA ALA A 48 15.29 -5.11 8.63
C ALA A 48 14.92 -4.34 9.91
N LYS A 49 15.04 -2.99 9.89
CA LYS A 49 14.67 -2.15 11.04
C LYS A 49 13.21 -2.30 11.49
N VAL A 50 12.33 -2.77 10.60
CA VAL A 50 10.92 -3.05 10.89
C VAL A 50 10.74 -4.52 11.25
N THR A 51 11.26 -5.45 10.44
CA THR A 51 11.10 -6.90 10.67
C THR A 51 11.74 -7.33 11.99
N ASP A 52 12.92 -6.81 12.35
CA ASP A 52 13.58 -7.14 13.63
C ASP A 52 12.70 -6.79 14.84
N LYS A 53 11.92 -5.69 14.73
CA LYS A 53 10.97 -5.29 15.78
C LYS A 53 9.74 -6.19 15.79
N MET A 54 9.26 -6.59 14.62
CA MET A 54 8.15 -7.52 14.48
C MET A 54 8.52 -8.90 15.04
N ASP A 55 9.71 -9.40 14.73
CA ASP A 55 10.25 -10.66 15.25
C ASP A 55 10.38 -10.62 16.77
N ALA A 56 10.98 -9.55 17.32
CA ALA A 56 11.07 -9.34 18.76
C ALA A 56 9.69 -9.26 19.45
N ALA A 57 8.66 -8.82 18.73
CA ALA A 57 7.29 -8.73 19.22
C ALA A 57 6.45 -9.99 18.95
N GLY A 58 7.00 -11.01 18.27
CA GLY A 58 6.29 -12.24 17.90
C GLY A 58 5.24 -12.04 16.80
N LEU A 59 5.37 -11.02 15.96
CA LEU A 59 4.42 -10.71 14.89
C LEU A 59 4.87 -11.34 13.58
N ALA A 60 4.03 -12.18 12.99
CA ALA A 60 4.34 -12.85 11.74
C ALA A 60 4.32 -11.89 10.54
N TRP A 61 5.21 -12.12 9.58
CA TRP A 61 5.28 -11.35 8.34
C TRP A 61 5.72 -12.19 7.15
N ALA A 62 5.41 -11.69 5.96
CA ALA A 62 5.96 -12.12 4.67
C ALA A 62 6.42 -10.87 3.91
N ILE A 63 7.28 -11.03 2.89
CA ILE A 63 7.79 -9.90 2.09
C ILE A 63 7.45 -10.13 0.61
N TYR A 64 7.00 -9.06 -0.04
CA TYR A 64 7.05 -8.87 -1.49
C TYR A 64 7.97 -7.69 -1.80
N ASP A 65 9.13 -7.98 -2.39
CA ASP A 65 10.16 -6.99 -2.73
C ASP A 65 10.26 -6.70 -4.24
N GLY A 66 9.30 -7.20 -5.03
CA GLY A 66 9.27 -7.08 -6.49
C GLY A 66 8.88 -5.70 -7.02
N VAL A 67 8.68 -4.71 -6.14
CA VAL A 67 8.28 -3.37 -6.58
C VAL A 67 9.41 -2.69 -7.34
N VAL A 68 9.07 -2.14 -8.50
CA VAL A 68 9.95 -1.33 -9.34
C VAL A 68 9.45 0.13 -9.42
N PRO A 69 10.32 1.10 -9.72
CA PRO A 69 9.89 2.47 -10.02
C PRO A 69 8.82 2.50 -11.12
N ASN A 70 7.77 3.32 -10.95
CA ASN A 70 6.60 3.35 -11.84
C ASN A 70 5.94 1.96 -11.98
N PRO A 71 5.31 1.45 -10.91
CA PRO A 71 4.88 0.06 -10.83
C PRO A 71 3.86 -0.25 -11.92
N THR A 72 4.07 -1.38 -12.61
CA THR A 72 3.17 -1.84 -13.66
C THR A 72 2.02 -2.66 -13.07
N ILE A 73 1.00 -2.88 -13.90
CA ILE A 73 -0.12 -3.78 -13.59
C ILE A 73 0.38 -5.18 -13.22
N THR A 74 1.45 -5.65 -13.85
CA THR A 74 2.05 -6.97 -13.56
C THR A 74 2.59 -7.05 -12.13
N VAL A 75 3.28 -6.01 -11.66
CA VAL A 75 3.82 -5.93 -10.29
C VAL A 75 2.69 -6.01 -9.25
N VAL A 76 1.57 -5.34 -9.50
CA VAL A 76 0.40 -5.41 -8.62
C VAL A 76 -0.21 -6.82 -8.60
N LYS A 77 -0.25 -7.49 -9.75
CA LYS A 77 -0.74 -8.88 -9.89
C LYS A 77 0.12 -9.84 -9.09
N GLU A 78 1.43 -9.77 -9.25
CA GLU A 78 2.39 -10.59 -8.52
C GLU A 78 2.27 -10.36 -7.01
N GLY A 79 2.24 -9.10 -6.58
CA GLY A 79 2.08 -8.76 -5.16
C GLY A 79 0.72 -9.23 -4.59
N LEU A 80 -0.35 -9.22 -5.40
CA LEU A 80 -1.66 -9.75 -5.01
C LEU A 80 -1.62 -11.28 -4.85
N ASP A 81 -0.97 -12.00 -5.76
CA ASP A 81 -0.80 -13.45 -5.66
C ASP A 81 0.00 -13.81 -4.40
N VAL A 82 1.07 -13.05 -4.11
CA VAL A 82 1.84 -13.22 -2.87
C VAL A 82 0.96 -12.93 -1.65
N PHE A 83 0.15 -11.87 -1.67
CA PHE A 83 -0.77 -11.58 -0.57
C PHE A 83 -1.74 -12.73 -0.30
N GLN A 84 -2.40 -13.23 -1.34
CA GLN A 84 -3.38 -14.32 -1.23
C GLN A 84 -2.75 -15.62 -0.72
N ASN A 85 -1.54 -15.94 -1.17
CA ASN A 85 -0.84 -17.16 -0.78
C ASN A 85 -0.13 -17.05 0.58
N SER A 86 0.17 -15.82 1.04
CA SER A 86 0.91 -15.61 2.29
C SER A 86 0.08 -15.87 3.56
N GLY A 87 -1.25 -15.88 3.46
CA GLY A 87 -2.14 -15.90 4.62
C GLY A 87 -2.09 -14.60 5.45
N ALA A 88 -1.56 -13.51 4.88
CA ALA A 88 -1.55 -12.21 5.52
C ALA A 88 -2.96 -11.61 5.58
N ASP A 89 -3.27 -10.94 6.70
CA ASP A 89 -4.53 -10.25 6.93
C ASP A 89 -4.40 -8.71 6.89
N TYR A 90 -3.17 -8.20 6.82
CA TYR A 90 -2.89 -6.78 6.63
C TYR A 90 -1.61 -6.53 5.83
N LEU A 91 -1.44 -5.29 5.39
CA LEU A 91 -0.33 -4.84 4.56
C LEU A 91 0.52 -3.80 5.28
N ILE A 92 1.84 -3.85 5.07
CA ILE A 92 2.78 -2.82 5.49
C ILE A 92 3.54 -2.33 4.25
N ALA A 93 3.38 -1.06 3.88
CA ALA A 93 4.20 -0.47 2.82
C ALA A 93 5.48 0.14 3.41
N ILE A 94 6.65 -0.30 2.92
CA ILE A 94 7.94 0.30 3.28
C ILE A 94 8.57 0.87 2.02
N GLY A 95 8.77 2.19 2.00
CA GLY A 95 9.43 2.90 0.90
C GLY A 95 8.70 4.16 0.47
N GLY A 96 9.04 4.62 -0.75
CA GLY A 96 8.47 5.82 -1.35
C GLY A 96 7.09 5.61 -1.99
N GLY A 97 6.76 6.42 -3.01
CA GLY A 97 5.48 6.37 -3.69
C GLY A 97 5.19 5.02 -4.36
N SER A 98 6.18 4.41 -5.02
CA SER A 98 5.96 3.16 -5.76
C SER A 98 5.51 1.99 -4.87
N PRO A 99 6.20 1.64 -3.75
CA PRO A 99 5.71 0.61 -2.85
C PRO A 99 4.37 0.97 -2.19
N GLN A 100 4.16 2.25 -1.84
CA GLN A 100 2.91 2.70 -1.24
C GLN A 100 1.71 2.55 -2.19
N ASP A 101 1.85 2.92 -3.46
CA ASP A 101 0.77 2.82 -4.44
C ASP A 101 0.51 1.38 -4.86
N THR A 102 1.55 0.55 -4.96
CA THR A 102 1.42 -0.89 -5.19
C THR A 102 0.65 -1.55 -4.04
N CYS A 103 1.01 -1.22 -2.80
CA CYS A 103 0.34 -1.72 -1.60
C CYS A 103 -1.14 -1.34 -1.56
N LYS A 104 -1.48 -0.08 -1.87
CA LYS A 104 -2.89 0.37 -1.98
C LYS A 104 -3.65 -0.44 -3.04
N ALA A 105 -3.05 -0.65 -4.22
CA ALA A 105 -3.68 -1.39 -5.30
C ALA A 105 -3.97 -2.84 -4.90
N ILE A 106 -3.01 -3.53 -4.27
CA ILE A 106 -3.18 -4.88 -3.74
C ILE A 106 -4.34 -4.93 -2.73
N GLY A 107 -4.35 -4.03 -1.75
CA GLY A 107 -5.39 -3.98 -0.72
C GLY A 107 -6.80 -3.71 -1.27
N ILE A 108 -6.90 -2.83 -2.27
CA ILE A 108 -8.18 -2.54 -2.95
C ILE A 108 -8.65 -3.77 -3.72
N ILE A 109 -7.80 -4.36 -4.57
CA ILE A 109 -8.22 -5.47 -5.44
C ILE A 109 -8.56 -6.71 -4.61
N SER A 110 -7.80 -6.99 -3.55
CA SER A 110 -8.04 -8.12 -2.64
C SER A 110 -9.45 -8.11 -2.06
N ASN A 111 -9.94 -6.92 -1.66
CA ASN A 111 -11.26 -6.73 -1.06
C ASN A 111 -12.38 -6.40 -2.09
N ASN A 112 -12.04 -6.17 -3.36
CA ASN A 112 -12.98 -5.76 -4.41
C ASN A 112 -12.80 -6.63 -5.67
N ARG A 113 -12.98 -7.95 -5.52
CA ARG A 113 -12.75 -8.97 -6.57
C ARG A 113 -13.57 -8.77 -7.86
N SER A 114 -14.61 -7.94 -7.84
CA SER A 114 -15.45 -7.64 -9.01
C SER A 114 -14.95 -6.47 -9.87
N LEU A 115 -13.91 -5.74 -9.44
CA LEU A 115 -13.34 -4.66 -10.24
C LEU A 115 -12.40 -5.26 -11.29
N PRO A 116 -12.64 -5.05 -12.60
CA PRO A 116 -11.65 -5.38 -13.59
C PRO A 116 -10.39 -4.58 -13.27
N MET A 117 -9.25 -5.25 -13.20
CA MET A 117 -7.95 -4.72 -12.81
C MET A 117 -7.50 -3.46 -13.60
N CYS A 118 -8.19 -3.18 -14.71
CA CYS A 118 -8.01 -2.02 -15.58
C CYS A 118 -9.28 -1.17 -15.71
N VAL A 119 -9.82 -0.59 -14.63
CA VAL A 119 -10.77 0.54 -14.79
C VAL A 119 -10.55 1.65 -13.77
N ALA A 120 -9.28 2.00 -13.49
CA ALA A 120 -8.98 3.23 -12.76
C ALA A 120 -8.84 4.45 -13.69
N TRP A 121 -8.73 4.28 -15.02
CA TRP A 121 -8.41 5.39 -15.93
C TRP A 121 -9.40 5.63 -17.10
N LYS A 122 -10.34 4.73 -17.39
CA LYS A 122 -11.34 4.95 -18.46
C LYS A 122 -12.76 4.78 -17.96
N GLY A 123 -13.31 5.87 -17.42
CA GLY A 123 -14.73 6.23 -17.58
C GLY A 123 -15.80 5.20 -17.20
N PHE A 124 -15.69 4.52 -16.06
CA PHE A 124 -16.83 3.74 -15.53
C PHE A 124 -17.82 4.64 -14.77
N PRO A 125 -19.13 4.40 -14.87
CA PRO A 125 -20.11 5.09 -14.03
C PRO A 125 -19.95 4.68 -12.57
N ARG A 126 -19.74 5.70 -11.72
CA ARG A 126 -19.84 5.75 -10.25
C ARG A 126 -19.61 4.44 -9.48
N PRO A 127 -18.43 4.26 -8.85
CA PRO A 127 -18.22 3.18 -7.90
C PRO A 127 -19.12 3.35 -6.66
N ILE A 128 -19.63 2.23 -6.14
CA ILE A 128 -20.56 2.12 -5.00
C ILE A 128 -19.90 2.52 -3.67
N ASN A 129 -18.57 2.64 -3.64
CA ASN A 129 -17.80 2.97 -2.45
C ASN A 129 -17.31 4.45 -2.47
N PRO A 130 -17.65 5.28 -1.46
CA PRO A 130 -17.39 6.73 -1.44
C PRO A 130 -15.90 7.15 -1.48
N VAL A 131 -14.96 6.22 -1.31
CA VAL A 131 -13.51 6.45 -1.37
C VAL A 131 -13.07 6.91 -2.77
N TYR A 132 -13.72 6.45 -3.83
CA TYR A 132 -13.27 6.66 -5.22
C TYR A 132 -13.71 7.98 -5.88
N ARG A 133 -14.46 8.85 -5.20
CA ARG A 133 -14.94 10.11 -5.82
C ARG A 133 -13.81 11.11 -6.13
N PHE A 134 -12.60 10.91 -5.61
CA PHE A 134 -11.62 11.99 -5.46
C PHE A 134 -10.30 11.79 -6.22
N TRP A 135 -10.04 10.62 -6.82
CA TRP A 135 -8.81 10.38 -7.58
C TRP A 135 -8.97 10.66 -9.09
N GLN A 136 -9.79 11.66 -9.44
CA GLN A 136 -9.76 12.26 -10.77
C GLN A 136 -9.10 13.62 -10.64
N SER A 137 -7.77 13.67 -10.70
CA SER A 137 -7.08 14.90 -11.07
C SER A 137 -7.42 15.19 -12.54
N PRO A 138 -7.76 16.43 -12.92
CA PRO A 138 -7.94 16.76 -14.33
C PRO A 138 -6.66 16.40 -15.10
N PRO A 139 -6.76 15.88 -16.33
CA PRO A 139 -5.59 15.58 -17.14
C PRO A 139 -4.75 16.85 -17.27
N GLN A 140 -3.47 16.78 -16.89
CA GLN A 140 -2.55 17.88 -17.16
C GLN A 140 -2.50 18.06 -18.68
N GLN A 141 -3.00 19.21 -19.16
CA GLN A 141 -2.79 19.64 -20.53
C GLN A 141 -1.28 19.77 -20.72
N VAL A 142 -0.72 18.87 -21.54
CA VAL A 142 0.64 18.99 -22.07
C VAL A 142 0.70 20.29 -22.87
N LEU A 143 1.26 21.34 -22.28
CA LEU A 143 1.64 22.55 -22.98
C LEU A 143 2.75 22.18 -23.97
N ARG A 144 2.36 21.95 -25.24
CA ARG A 144 3.29 22.00 -26.36
C ARG A 144 3.84 23.42 -26.45
N GLN A 145 5.11 23.59 -26.10
CA GLN A 145 5.85 24.80 -26.44
C GLN A 145 5.95 24.88 -27.97
N LYS A 146 5.60 26.05 -28.50
CA LYS A 146 5.93 26.49 -29.86
C LYS A 146 7.33 27.06 -29.86
#